data_AF-A0A6A0H847-F1
#
_entry.id   AF-A0A6A0H847-F1
#
_cell.length_a   1.000
_cell.length_b   1.000
_cell.length_c   1.000
_cell.angle_alpha   90.00
_cell.angle_beta   90.00
_cell.angle_gamma   90.00
#
_symmetry.space_group_name_H-M   'P 1'
#
loop_
_entity.id
_entity.type
_entity.pdbx_description
1 polymer ?
#
loop_
_entity_poly.entity_id
_entity_poly.type
_entity_poly.pdbx_seq_one_letter_code
_entity_poly.pdbx_strand_id
1 'polypeptide(L)'
;MEAPLAGGSSACMRAAMMTQFSPYLTIKADSPHGALGVQVDAVEIIAKKLGWCIIFEPSKAGYMGRLLPNNTWDGAIGQLIRH
;
A
#
# COMPACT_ATOMS: atom_id res chain seq x y z
N MET A 1 4.91 -26.82 17.11
CA MET A 1 4.62 -25.77 18.11
C MET A 1 4.84 -24.45 17.38
N GLU A 2 3.79 -23.90 16.79
CA GLU A 2 3.87 -22.63 16.05
C GLU A 2 3.93 -21.50 17.06
N ALA A 3 4.92 -20.61 16.92
CA ALA A 3 5.05 -19.44 17.76
C ALA A 3 3.82 -18.53 17.55
N PRO A 4 3.21 -17.98 18.62
CA PRO A 4 2.15 -17.01 18.45
C PRO A 4 2.77 -15.76 17.83
N LEU A 5 2.34 -15.40 16.61
CA LEU A 5 2.71 -14.12 16.02
C LEU A 5 2.26 -13.02 16.98
N ALA A 6 3.25 -12.35 17.55
CA ALA A 6 3.10 -11.36 18.59
C ALA A 6 2.10 -10.28 18.20
N GLY A 7 1.14 -10.00 19.10
CA GLY A 7 0.42 -8.74 19.19
C GLY A 7 -0.34 -8.33 17.94
N GLY A 8 -1.54 -8.88 17.75
CA GLY A 8 -2.49 -8.38 16.77
C GLY A 8 -2.82 -6.91 17.05
N SER A 9 -2.12 -6.00 16.39
CA SER A 9 -2.57 -4.62 16.26
C SER A 9 -3.95 -4.65 15.58
N SER A 10 -4.98 -4.11 16.24
CA SER A 10 -6.35 -4.03 15.72
C SER A 10 -6.51 -3.05 14.56
N ALA A 11 -5.41 -2.54 13.99
CA ALA A 11 -5.39 -1.56 12.92
C ALA A 11 -4.95 -2.22 11.61
N CYS A 12 -5.75 -2.05 10.55
CA CYS A 12 -5.39 -2.46 9.21
C CYS A 12 -4.15 -1.69 8.72
N MET A 13 -3.24 -2.37 8.03
CA MET A 13 -2.14 -1.69 7.36
C MET A 13 -2.65 -0.92 6.15
N ARG A 14 -2.16 0.30 5.96
CA ARG A 14 -2.47 1.12 4.79
C ARG A 14 -1.42 0.91 3.72
N ALA A 15 -1.84 0.42 2.55
CA ALA A 15 -1.00 0.28 1.38
C ALA A 15 -1.18 1.53 0.49
N ALA A 16 -0.18 2.42 0.51
CA ALA A 16 -0.17 3.59 -0.37
C ALA A 16 0.04 3.15 -1.83
N MET A 17 -0.88 3.54 -2.70
CA MET A 17 -0.91 3.18 -4.11
C MET A 17 -0.56 4.38 -5.00
N MET A 18 0.18 4.16 -6.09
CA MET A 18 0.29 5.19 -7.12
C MET A 18 -1.04 5.33 -7.87
N THR A 19 -1.41 6.54 -8.26
CA THR A 19 -2.69 6.81 -8.97
C THR A 19 -2.73 6.22 -10.38
N GLN A 20 -1.57 5.95 -10.99
CA GLN A 20 -1.49 5.30 -12.29
C GLN A 20 -0.12 4.63 -12.43
N PHE A 21 -0.09 3.30 -12.53
CA PHE A 21 1.12 2.55 -12.88
C PHE A 21 0.76 1.36 -13.77
N SER A 22 0.05 1.66 -14.86
CA SER A 22 -0.37 0.67 -15.84
C SER A 22 0.84 -0.01 -16.50
N PRO A 23 0.81 -1.34 -16.72
CA PRO A 23 -0.31 -2.26 -16.51
C PRO A 23 -0.38 -2.89 -15.10
N TYR A 24 0.52 -2.53 -14.19
CA TYR A 24 0.71 -3.21 -12.91
C TYR A 24 -0.30 -2.78 -11.83
N LEU A 25 -0.81 -1.55 -11.94
CA LEU A 25 -1.78 -0.95 -11.04
C LEU A 25 -2.66 0.04 -11.80
N THR A 26 -3.97 -0.19 -11.76
CA THR A 26 -5.00 0.67 -12.36
C THR A 26 -6.04 1.02 -11.31
N ILE A 27 -6.30 2.31 -11.09
CA ILE A 27 -7.37 2.74 -10.20
C ILE A 27 -8.72 2.45 -10.87
N LYS A 28 -9.58 1.74 -10.14
CA LYS A 28 -10.90 1.32 -10.60
C LYS A 28 -11.87 1.37 -9.43
N ALA A 29 -12.66 2.44 -9.36
CA ALA A 29 -13.49 2.75 -8.19
C ALA A 29 -14.57 1.70 -7.88
N ASP A 30 -15.02 0.95 -8.88
CA ASP A 30 -15.99 -0.15 -8.76
C ASP A 30 -15.34 -1.50 -8.38
N SER A 31 -14.02 -1.56 -8.21
CA SER A 31 -13.34 -2.76 -7.71
C SER A 31 -13.36 -2.83 -6.18
N PRO A 32 -13.26 -4.03 -5.56
CA PRO A 32 -13.29 -4.19 -4.11
C PRO A 32 -12.25 -3.36 -3.34
N HIS A 33 -11.13 -3.04 -3.98
CA HIS A 33 -10.02 -2.30 -3.38
C HIS A 33 -9.82 -0.91 -3.98
N GLY A 34 -10.74 -0.45 -4.85
CA GLY A 34 -10.57 0.80 -5.60
C GLY A 34 -9.43 0.76 -6.63
N ALA A 35 -8.78 -0.39 -6.82
CA ALA A 35 -7.72 -0.64 -7.78
C ALA A 35 -7.68 -2.11 -8.23
N LEU A 36 -7.09 -2.34 -9.40
CA LEU A 36 -6.79 -3.67 -9.95
C LEU A 36 -5.33 -3.74 -10.45
N GLY A 37 -4.80 -4.96 -10.56
CA GLY A 37 -3.52 -5.24 -11.18
C GLY A 37 -2.68 -6.19 -10.34
N VAL A 38 -1.60 -6.69 -10.93
CA VAL A 38 -0.76 -7.73 -10.30
C VAL A 38 -0.20 -7.32 -8.93
N GLN A 39 -0.02 -6.02 -8.68
CA GLN A 39 0.41 -5.54 -7.36
C GLN A 39 -0.69 -5.68 -6.30
N VAL A 40 -1.95 -5.44 -6.67
CA VAL A 40 -3.11 -5.60 -5.77
C VAL A 40 -3.27 -7.09 -5.43
N ASP A 41 -3.26 -7.95 -6.46
CA ASP A 41 -3.37 -9.41 -6.30
C ASP A 41 -2.27 -9.99 -5.40
N ALA A 42 -1.03 -9.55 -5.59
CA ALA A 42 0.11 -10.03 -4.80
C ALA A 42 -0.04 -9.64 -3.31
N VAL A 43 -0.45 -8.40 -3.03
CA VAL A 43 -0.66 -7.93 -1.66
C VAL A 43 -1.84 -8.66 -1.01
N GLU A 44 -2.92 -8.91 -1.74
CA GLU A 44 -4.05 -9.71 -1.24
C GLU A 44 -3.63 -11.14 -0.85
N ILE A 45 -2.83 -11.81 -1.70
CA ILE A 45 -2.33 -13.16 -1.42
C ILE A 45 -1.48 -13.17 -0.14
N ILE A 46 -0.58 -12.19 0.00
CA ILE A 46 0.27 -12.05 1.19
C ILE A 46 -0.59 -11.76 2.42
N ALA A 47 -1.53 -10.82 2.33
CA ALA A 47 -2.39 -10.42 3.42
C ALA A 47 -3.25 -11.60 3.91
N LYS A 48 -3.85 -12.35 2.98
CA LYS A 48 -4.64 -13.54 3.30
C LYS A 48 -3.79 -14.62 3.96
N LYS A 49 -2.56 -14.84 3.48
CA LYS A 49 -1.64 -15.84 4.05
C LYS A 49 -1.19 -15.47 5.47
N LEU A 50 -1.04 -14.18 5.76
CA LEU A 50 -0.53 -13.67 7.03
C LEU A 50 -1.64 -13.23 8.00
N GLY A 51 -2.91 -13.30 7.60
CA GLY A 51 -4.04 -12.82 8.40
C GLY A 51 -4.05 -11.30 8.60
N TRP A 52 -3.48 -10.55 7.66
CA TRP A 52 -3.37 -9.09 7.74
C TRP A 52 -4.63 -8.42 7.17
N CYS A 53 -5.11 -7.38 7.85
CA CYS A 53 -6.07 -6.45 7.26
C CYS A 53 -5.31 -5.39 6.47
N ILE A 54 -5.64 -5.20 5.19
CA ILE A 54 -5.04 -4.18 4.32
C ILE A 54 -6.13 -3.21 3.82
N ILE A 55 -5.84 -1.91 3.87
CA ILE A 55 -6.62 -0.87 3.19
C ILE A 55 -5.73 -0.27 2.11
N PHE A 56 -6.20 -0.30 0.87
CA PHE A 56 -5.52 0.32 -0.25
C PHE A 56 -5.93 1.79 -0.34
N GLU A 57 -4.96 2.71 -0.32
CA GLU A 57 -5.21 4.16 -0.36
C GLU A 57 -4.39 4.79 -1.49
N PRO A 58 -4.99 5.51 -2.45
CA PRO A 58 -4.24 6.28 -3.43
C PRO A 58 -3.37 7.34 -2.74
N SER A 59 -2.10 7.43 -3.14
CA SER A 59 -1.19 8.46 -2.68
C SER A 59 -1.75 9.83 -3.07
N LYS A 60 -1.91 10.70 -2.07
CA LYS A 60 -2.37 12.10 -2.25
C LYS A 60 -1.51 12.89 -3.23
N ALA A 61 -0.25 12.49 -3.41
CA ALA A 61 0.70 13.20 -4.26
C ALA A 61 0.57 12.84 -5.75
N GLY A 62 0.03 11.65 -6.08
CA GLY A 62 -0.10 11.20 -7.46
C GLY A 62 1.21 10.81 -8.18
N TYR A 63 2.34 10.75 -7.47
CA TYR A 63 3.63 10.31 -8.00
C TYR A 63 4.45 9.57 -6.92
N MET A 64 5.47 8.81 -7.35
CA MET A 64 6.25 7.91 -6.49
C MET A 64 6.99 8.65 -5.38
N GLY A 65 7.81 9.62 -5.74
CA GLY A 65 8.57 10.43 -4.79
C GLY A 65 9.87 10.94 -5.39
N ARG A 66 10.38 12.02 -4.81
CA ARG A 66 11.62 12.70 -5.14
C ARG A 66 12.36 12.96 -3.83
N LEU A 67 13.68 12.84 -3.89
CA LEU A 67 14.55 13.30 -2.82
C LEU A 67 14.64 14.83 -2.90
N LEU A 68 14.24 15.50 -1.83
CA LEU A 68 14.31 16.95 -1.70
C LEU A 68 15.70 17.38 -1.19
N PRO A 69 16.13 18.63 -1.43
CA PRO A 69 17.44 19.13 -0.99
C PRO A 69 17.68 19.06 0.53
N ASN A 70 16.62 18.97 1.32
CA ASN A 70 16.69 18.81 2.77
C ASN A 70 16.79 17.33 3.21
N ASN A 71 17.13 16.41 2.30
CA ASN A 71 17.20 14.96 2.53
C ASN A 71 15.88 14.29 2.95
N THR A 72 14.74 14.91 2.64
CA THR A 72 13.42 14.30 2.85
C THR A 72 12.82 13.82 1.54
N TRP A 73 11.90 12.87 1.61
CA TRP A 73 11.14 12.40 0.44
C TRP A 73 9.76 13.05 0.38
N ASP A 74 9.31 13.36 -0.83
CA ASP A 74 7.91 13.67 -1.14
C ASP A 74 7.22 12.46 -1.83
N GLY A 75 6.02 12.67 -2.38
CA GLY A 75 5.30 11.60 -3.06
C GLY A 75 4.77 10.49 -2.15
N ALA A 76 4.54 9.31 -2.73
CA ALA A 76 4.19 8.09 -2.01
C ALA A 76 5.30 7.63 -1.04
N ILE A 77 6.58 7.75 -1.42
CA ILE A 77 7.72 7.43 -0.54
C ILE A 77 7.72 8.35 0.70
N GLY A 78 7.50 9.64 0.49
CA GLY A 78 7.39 10.60 1.58
C GLY A 78 6.22 10.33 2.53
N GLN A 79 5.11 9.77 2.03
CA GLN A 79 4.00 9.33 2.87
C GLN A 79 4.39 8.10 3.69
N LEU A 80 5.05 7.11 3.09
CA LEU A 80 5.51 5.90 3.78
C LEU A 80 6.46 6.21 4.94
N ILE A 81 7.39 7.15 4.77
CA ILE A 81 8.42 7.47 5.78
C ILE A 81 7.86 8.27 6.97
N ARG A 82 6.78 9.02 6.78
CA ARG A 82 6.23 9.94 7.79
C ARG A 82 5.11 9.34 8.66
N HIS A 83 4.75 8.08 8.45
CA HIS A 83 3.74 7.33 9.21
C HIS A 83 4.40 6.29 10.11
#